data_AF-A0A660V8Q9-F1
#
_entry.id   AF-A0A660V8Q9-F1
#
_cell.length_a   1.000
_cell.length_b   1.000
_cell.length_c   1.000
_cell.angle_alpha   90.00
_cell.angle_beta   90.00
_cell.angle_gamma   90.00
#
_symmetry.space_group_name_H-M   'P 1'
#
loop_
_entity.id
_entity.type
_entity.pdbx_description
1 polymer ?
#
loop_
_entity_poly.entity_id
_entity_poly.type
_entity_poly.pdbx_seq_one_letter_code
_entity_poly.pdbx_strand_id
1 'polypeptide(L)'
;MEHFLLWGRFAFLSFVVILAGTVLTRYADAISEKLQLGRVFIGMIFLGFVTSLPEMVITLFSLVEVDRPNMGVGNIYGSCLFNLFMICLVDWLFMRGRIFVRTERGEAVCGLMSIVLVAISLAGLTLGARFGVSHSRFFDPLGINFGITSF
;
A
#
# COMPACT_ATOMS: atom_id res chain seq x y z
N MET A 1 -7.37 -15.34 -28.98
CA MET A 1 -8.14 -14.10 -28.70
C MET A 1 -8.31 -13.85 -27.19
N GLU A 2 -8.31 -14.87 -26.34
CA GLU A 2 -8.52 -14.74 -24.89
C GLU A 2 -7.46 -13.88 -24.16
N HIS A 3 -6.19 -13.95 -24.57
CA HIS A 3 -5.14 -13.10 -23.99
C HIS A 3 -5.41 -11.60 -24.19
N PHE A 4 -5.89 -11.19 -25.37
CA PHE A 4 -6.20 -9.79 -25.64
C PHE A 4 -7.39 -9.29 -24.79
N LEU A 5 -8.37 -10.16 -24.54
CA LEU A 5 -9.49 -9.88 -23.65
C LEU A 5 -9.04 -9.69 -22.20
N LEU A 6 -8.08 -10.49 -21.71
CA LEU A 6 -7.51 -10.36 -20.37
C LEU A 6 -6.80 -9.02 -20.18
N TRP A 7 -5.94 -8.64 -21.13
CA TRP A 7 -5.28 -7.33 -21.12
C TRP A 7 -6.28 -6.18 -21.17
N GLY A 8 -7.34 -6.30 -21.99
CA GLY A 8 -8.41 -5.31 -22.06
C GLY A 8 -9.17 -5.16 -20.74
N ARG A 9 -9.53 -6.27 -20.07
CA ARG A 9 -10.21 -6.25 -18.76
C ARG A 9 -9.32 -5.65 -17.68
N PHE A 10 -8.03 -6.00 -17.68
CA PHE A 10 -7.06 -5.44 -16.74
C PHE A 10 -6.95 -3.91 -16.92
N ALA A 11 -6.73 -3.44 -18.15
CA ALA A 11 -6.63 -2.01 -18.45
C ALA A 11 -7.90 -1.25 -18.06
N PHE A 12 -9.08 -1.82 -18.33
CA PHE A 12 -10.36 -1.23 -17.93
C PHE A 12 -10.48 -1.12 -16.40
N LEU A 13 -10.17 -2.18 -15.66
CA LEU A 13 -10.21 -2.16 -14.20
C LEU A 13 -9.22 -1.15 -13.61
N SER A 14 -7.99 -1.09 -14.13
CA SER A 14 -7.00 -0.08 -13.72
C SER A 14 -7.52 1.34 -13.96
N PHE A 15 -8.17 1.58 -15.10
CA PHE A 15 -8.76 2.88 -15.41
C PHE A 15 -9.88 3.26 -14.41
N VAL A 16 -10.73 2.30 -14.05
CA VAL A 16 -11.78 2.50 -13.04
C VAL A 16 -11.17 2.87 -11.68
N VAL A 17 -10.08 2.22 -11.26
CA VAL A 17 -9.38 2.54 -10.01
C VAL A 17 -8.82 3.96 -10.02
N ILE A 18 -8.24 4.41 -11.13
CA ILE A 18 -7.73 5.79 -11.28
C ILE A 18 -8.86 6.81 -11.13
N LEU A 19 -9.99 6.58 -11.79
CA LEU A 19 -11.17 7.45 -11.67
C LEU A 19 -11.71 7.47 -10.24
N ALA A 20 -11.85 6.29 -9.61
CA ALA A 20 -12.32 6.16 -8.24
C ALA A 20 -11.43 6.91 -7.26
N GLY A 21 -10.09 6.77 -7.38
CA GLY A 21 -9.13 7.50 -6.55
C GLY A 21 -9.29 9.02 -6.68
N THR A 22 -9.45 9.53 -7.90
CA THR A 22 -9.64 10.97 -8.16
C THR A 22 -10.92 11.50 -7.51
N VAL A 23 -12.02 10.77 -7.64
CA VAL A 23 -13.31 11.12 -7.05
C VAL A 23 -13.22 11.09 -5.53
N LEU A 24 -12.52 10.11 -4.97
CA LEU A 24 -12.38 9.94 -3.54
C LEU A 24 -11.59 11.07 -2.89
N THR A 25 -10.51 11.55 -3.51
CA THR A 25 -9.76 12.72 -3.03
C THR A 25 -10.66 13.95 -2.93
N ARG A 26 -11.53 14.18 -3.92
CA ARG A 26 -12.50 15.30 -3.88
C ARG A 26 -13.49 15.18 -2.72
N TYR A 27 -13.95 13.96 -2.43
CA TYR A 27 -14.82 13.73 -1.27
C TYR A 27 -14.07 13.89 0.04
N ALA A 28 -12.81 13.47 0.13
CA ALA A 28 -11.98 13.70 1.30
C ALA A 28 -11.82 15.22 1.59
N ASP A 29 -11.56 16.03 0.56
CA ASP A 29 -11.51 17.49 0.70
C ASP A 29 -12.85 18.08 1.15
N ALA A 30 -13.96 17.65 0.56
CA ALA A 30 -15.30 18.12 0.94
C ALA A 30 -15.68 17.74 2.38
N ILE A 31 -15.26 16.55 2.85
CA ILE A 31 -15.41 16.10 4.24
C ILE A 31 -14.56 16.98 5.16
N SER A 32 -13.34 17.32 4.76
CA SER A 32 -12.46 18.21 5.53
C SER A 32 -13.04 19.60 5.74
N GLU A 33 -13.61 20.19 4.70
CA GLU A 33 -14.24 21.51 4.81
C GLU A 33 -15.47 21.48 5.71
N LYS A 34 -16.26 20.39 5.69
CA LYS A 34 -17.46 20.27 6.53
C LYS A 34 -17.17 19.99 8.00
N LEU A 35 -16.17 19.14 8.30
CA LEU A 35 -15.85 18.78 9.69
C LEU A 35 -14.91 19.79 10.37
N GLN A 36 -14.40 20.79 9.64
CA GLN A 36 -13.35 21.72 10.11
C GLN A 36 -12.09 21.00 10.65
N LEU A 37 -11.94 19.71 10.35
CA LEU A 37 -10.73 18.96 10.56
C LEU A 37 -9.73 19.45 9.52
N GLY A 38 -8.63 20.06 9.96
CA GLY A 38 -7.65 20.67 9.05
C GLY A 38 -7.30 19.75 7.88
N ARG A 39 -7.19 20.30 6.67
CA ARG A 39 -6.96 19.55 5.41
C ARG A 39 -5.83 18.52 5.51
N VAL A 40 -4.80 18.86 6.27
CA VAL A 40 -3.64 18.01 6.56
C VAL A 40 -4.02 16.72 7.31
N PHE A 41 -4.94 16.78 8.28
CA PHE A 41 -5.36 15.61 9.06
C PHE A 41 -6.13 14.58 8.22
N ILE A 42 -7.06 15.05 7.39
CA ILE A 42 -7.84 14.16 6.50
C ILE A 42 -7.00 13.66 5.34
N GLY A 43 -6.11 14.49 4.79
CA GLY A 43 -5.14 14.05 3.79
C GLY A 43 -4.18 12.99 4.33
N MET A 44 -3.70 13.10 5.57
CA MET A 44 -2.79 12.10 6.12
C MET A 44 -3.50 10.80 6.53
N ILE A 45 -4.64 10.89 7.22
CA ILE A 45 -5.28 9.70 7.79
C ILE A 45 -6.26 9.06 6.82
N PHE A 46 -7.25 9.81 6.32
CA PHE A 46 -8.31 9.24 5.49
C PHE A 46 -7.81 8.89 4.10
N LEU A 47 -7.11 9.81 3.44
CA LEU A 47 -6.59 9.54 2.11
C LEU A 47 -5.52 8.44 2.15
N GLY A 48 -4.58 8.53 3.11
CA GLY A 48 -3.58 7.48 3.33
C GLY A 48 -4.18 6.10 3.63
N PHE A 49 -5.26 6.05 4.42
CA PHE A 49 -5.98 4.82 4.69
C PHE A 49 -6.60 4.24 3.41
N VAL A 50 -7.28 5.06 2.61
CA VAL A 50 -7.95 4.54 1.42
C VAL A 50 -6.97 4.15 0.31
N THR A 51 -5.83 4.84 0.17
CA THR A 51 -4.79 4.38 -0.76
C THR A 51 -4.15 3.06 -0.34
N SER A 52 -4.15 2.75 0.96
CA SER A 52 -3.55 1.52 1.50
C SER A 52 -4.52 0.33 1.53
N LEU A 53 -5.84 0.58 1.46
CA LEU A 53 -6.87 -0.47 1.45
C LEU A 53 -6.69 -1.48 0.29
N PRO A 54 -6.50 -1.04 -0.97
CA PRO A 54 -6.25 -1.97 -2.07
C PRO A 54 -5.02 -2.85 -1.82
N GLU A 55 -3.93 -2.26 -1.33
CA GLU A 55 -2.71 -3.00 -1.00
C GLU A 55 -2.95 -4.04 0.08
N MET A 56 -3.71 -3.69 1.12
CA MET A 56 -4.10 -4.61 2.19
C MET A 56 -4.91 -5.78 1.64
N VAL A 57 -5.90 -5.52 0.77
CA VAL A 57 -6.73 -6.55 0.16
C VAL A 57 -5.90 -7.48 -0.72
N ILE A 58 -5.02 -6.94 -1.57
CA ILE A 58 -4.15 -7.75 -2.45
C ILE A 58 -3.20 -8.63 -1.64
N THR A 59 -2.61 -8.09 -0.58
CA THR A 59 -1.71 -8.84 0.30
C THR A 59 -2.46 -9.95 1.04
N LEU A 60 -3.63 -9.65 1.61
CA LEU A 60 -4.46 -10.66 2.28
C LEU A 60 -4.89 -11.76 1.31
N PHE A 61 -5.32 -11.42 0.10
CA PHE A 61 -5.68 -12.39 -0.91
C PHE A 61 -4.49 -13.26 -1.34
N SER A 62 -3.30 -12.66 -1.47
CA SER A 62 -2.07 -13.40 -1.80
C SER A 62 -1.66 -14.41 -0.72
N LEU A 63 -1.99 -14.10 0.54
CA LEU A 63 -1.72 -14.96 1.70
C LEU A 63 -2.77 -16.06 1.89
N VAL A 64 -4.05 -15.74 1.73
CA VAL A 64 -5.17 -16.65 2.05
C VAL A 64 -5.55 -17.52 0.86
N GLU A 65 -5.61 -16.95 -0.34
CA GLU A 65 -6.19 -17.63 -1.51
C GLU A 65 -5.12 -18.25 -2.42
N VAL A 66 -3.96 -17.61 -2.53
CA VAL A 66 -2.94 -17.96 -3.52
C VAL A 66 -1.77 -18.76 -2.91
N ASP A 67 -1.69 -18.91 -1.58
CA ASP A 67 -0.58 -19.51 -0.83
C ASP A 67 0.81 -19.03 -1.32
N ARG A 68 0.89 -17.75 -1.71
CA ARG A 68 2.10 -17.12 -2.25
C ARG A 68 2.47 -15.91 -1.42
N PRO A 69 3.02 -16.12 -0.21
CA PRO A 69 3.41 -15.03 0.68
C PRO A 69 4.46 -14.09 0.05
N ASN A 70 5.32 -14.62 -0.82
CA ASN A 70 6.30 -13.83 -1.56
C ASN A 70 5.66 -12.73 -2.43
N MET A 71 4.46 -12.97 -2.96
CA MET A 71 3.73 -11.95 -3.74
C MET A 71 3.16 -10.85 -2.84
N GLY A 72 2.62 -11.21 -1.67
CA GLY A 72 2.11 -10.22 -0.70
C GLY A 72 3.22 -9.31 -0.18
N VAL A 73 4.37 -9.89 0.15
CA VAL A 73 5.58 -9.14 0.54
C VAL A 73 6.03 -8.22 -0.60
N GLY A 74 6.14 -8.75 -1.82
CA GLY A 74 6.51 -7.96 -3.00
C GLY A 74 5.56 -6.80 -3.30
N ASN A 75 4.25 -7.00 -3.08
CA ASN A 75 3.23 -5.97 -3.25
C ASN A 75 3.42 -4.80 -2.26
N ILE A 76 3.64 -5.09 -0.97
CA ILE A 76 3.85 -4.05 0.05
C ILE A 76 5.11 -3.23 -0.25
N TYR A 77 6.25 -3.90 -0.44
CA TYR A 77 7.51 -3.18 -0.69
C TYR A 77 7.51 -2.46 -2.04
N GLY A 78 6.95 -3.09 -3.07
CA GLY A 78 6.82 -2.50 -4.40
C GLY A 78 5.98 -1.22 -4.39
N SER A 79 4.84 -1.24 -3.70
CA SER A 79 3.97 -0.07 -3.60
C SER A 79 4.59 1.06 -2.79
N CYS A 80 5.28 0.74 -1.69
CA CYS A 80 6.06 1.72 -0.93
C CYS A 80 7.16 2.38 -1.79
N LEU A 81 7.95 1.60 -2.51
CA LEU A 81 9.00 2.11 -3.39
C LEU A 81 8.42 2.95 -4.53
N PHE A 82 7.31 2.50 -5.13
CA PHE A 82 6.65 3.22 -6.21
C PHE A 82 6.08 4.56 -5.72
N ASN A 83 5.49 4.62 -4.53
CA ASN A 83 4.98 5.85 -3.93
C ASN A 83 6.11 6.86 -3.67
N LEU A 84 7.25 6.43 -3.10
CA LEU A 84 8.41 7.31 -2.94
C LEU A 84 8.96 7.77 -4.29
N PHE A 85 9.06 6.88 -5.26
CA PHE A 85 9.51 7.19 -6.61
C PHE A 85 8.61 8.25 -7.28
N MET A 86 7.29 8.09 -7.18
CA MET A 86 6.32 9.06 -7.71
C MET A 86 6.49 10.44 -7.09
N ILE A 87 6.68 10.53 -5.77
CA ILE A 87 6.93 11.82 -5.10
C ILE A 87 8.20 12.47 -5.63
N CYS A 88 9.30 11.72 -5.72
CA CYS A 88 10.57 12.22 -6.28
C CYS A 88 10.42 12.65 -7.74
N LEU A 89 9.71 11.87 -8.56
CA LEU A 89 9.49 12.16 -9.97
C LEU A 89 8.66 13.44 -10.15
N VAL A 90 7.59 13.59 -9.37
CA VAL A 90 6.74 14.79 -9.40
C VAL A 90 7.49 16.02 -8.90
N ASP A 91 8.28 15.90 -7.82
CA ASP A 91 9.11 16.98 -7.32
C ASP A 91 10.13 17.45 -8.37
N TRP A 92 10.76 16.49 -9.05
CA TRP A 92 11.75 16.75 -10.09
C TRP A 92 11.12 17.42 -11.33
N LEU A 93 9.98 16.92 -11.81
CA LEU A 93 9.33 17.43 -13.03
C LEU A 93 8.60 18.76 -12.81
N PHE A 94 7.88 18.91 -11.69
CA PHE A 94 6.94 20.03 -11.50
C PHE A 94 7.39 21.04 -10.44
N MET A 95 8.05 20.60 -9.37
CA MET A 95 8.36 21.49 -8.24
C MET A 95 9.83 21.93 -8.17
N ARG A 96 10.70 21.44 -9.06
CA ARG A 96 12.14 21.78 -9.14
C ARG A 96 12.87 21.64 -7.79
N GLY A 97 12.58 20.59 -7.01
CA GLY A 97 13.28 20.33 -5.75
C GLY A 97 12.70 21.04 -4.52
N ARG A 98 11.50 21.63 -4.61
CA ARG A 98 10.94 22.47 -3.53
C ARG A 98 10.19 21.69 -2.46
N ILE A 99 9.78 20.45 -2.71
CA ILE A 99 9.04 19.65 -1.73
C ILE A 99 9.94 19.32 -0.53
N PHE A 100 11.18 18.88 -0.77
CA PHE A 100 12.10 18.49 0.29
C PHE A 100 12.75 19.65 1.07
N VAL A 101 12.71 20.87 0.52
CA VAL A 101 13.29 22.08 1.16
C VAL A 101 12.31 22.72 2.14
N ARG A 102 11.01 22.41 2.03
CA ARG A 102 9.94 23.01 2.83
C ARG A 102 9.35 22.08 3.88
N THR A 103 10.02 20.95 4.11
CA THR A 103 9.59 19.91 5.04
C THR A 103 9.49 20.45 6.47
N GLU A 104 8.30 20.41 7.06
CA GLU A 104 8.09 20.75 8.46
C GLU A 104 8.57 19.62 9.39
N ARG A 105 8.83 19.92 10.66
CA ARG A 105 9.34 18.93 11.64
C ARG A 105 8.47 17.67 11.73
N GLY A 106 7.16 17.76 11.46
CA GLY A 106 6.24 16.61 11.49
C GLY A 106 6.49 15.60 10.38
N GLU A 107 6.78 16.05 9.16
CA GLU A 107 7.00 15.18 7.99
C GLU A 107 8.32 14.43 8.09
N ALA A 108 9.35 15.07 8.65
CA ALA A 108 10.63 14.44 8.95
C ALA A 108 10.49 13.30 9.99
N VAL A 109 9.63 13.48 11.00
CA VAL A 109 9.33 12.42 11.99
C VAL A 109 8.61 11.25 11.34
N CYS A 110 7.63 11.50 10.46
CA CYS A 110 6.96 10.44 9.70
C CYS A 110 7.95 9.64 8.86
N GLY A 111 8.86 10.32 8.13
CA GLY A 111 9.90 9.65 7.33
C GLY A 111 10.86 8.81 8.18
N LEU A 112 11.26 9.30 9.35
CA LEU A 112 12.10 8.55 10.28
C LEU A 112 11.40 7.28 10.78
N MET A 113 10.11 7.38 11.11
CA MET A 113 9.30 6.22 11.50
C MET A 113 9.18 5.20 10.37
N SER A 114 9.05 5.65 9.12
CA SER A 114 9.06 4.75 7.96
C SER A 114 10.37 3.97 7.86
N ILE A 115 11.52 4.61 8.08
CA ILE A 115 12.83 3.95 8.08
C ILE A 115 12.90 2.87 9.18
N VAL A 116 12.45 3.20 10.40
CA VAL A 116 12.43 2.25 11.52
C VAL A 116 11.53 1.04 11.21
N LEU A 117 10.32 1.26 10.68
CA LEU A 117 9.39 0.19 10.33
C LEU A 117 9.94 -0.69 9.20
N VAL A 118 10.56 -0.09 8.18
CA VAL A 118 11.23 -0.86 7.11
C VAL A 118 12.39 -1.67 7.68
N ALA A 119 13.18 -1.14 8.61
CA ALA A 119 14.27 -1.88 9.24
C ALA A 119 13.75 -3.09 10.06
N ILE A 120 12.67 -2.92 10.81
CA ILE A 120 12.02 -4.02 11.55
C ILE A 120 11.49 -5.08 10.58
N SER A 121 10.85 -4.68 9.48
CA SER A 121 10.34 -5.60 8.47
C SER A 121 11.46 -6.43 7.81
N LEU A 122 12.61 -5.80 7.52
CA LEU A 122 13.79 -6.47 6.99
C LEU A 122 14.42 -7.44 8.01
N ALA A 123 14.47 -7.06 9.29
CA ALA A 123 14.88 -7.95 10.36
C ALA A 123 13.93 -9.17 10.45
N GLY A 124 12.62 -8.97 10.32
CA GLY A 124 11.63 -10.05 10.27
C GLY A 124 11.86 -11.02 9.11
N LEU A 125 12.15 -10.51 7.91
CA LEU A 125 12.43 -11.36 6.74
C LEU A 125 13.72 -12.17 6.91
N THR A 126 14.79 -11.54 7.41
CA THR A 126 16.10 -12.19 7.58
C THR A 126 16.12 -13.18 8.75
N LEU A 127 15.43 -12.87 9.86
CA LEU A 127 15.26 -13.77 10.99
C LEU A 127 14.28 -14.91 10.66
N GLY A 128 13.17 -14.62 9.97
CA GLY A 128 12.22 -15.64 9.52
C GLY A 128 12.86 -16.66 8.56
N ALA A 129 13.73 -16.20 7.67
CA ALA A 129 14.54 -17.07 6.80
C ALA A 129 15.54 -17.95 7.58
N ARG A 130 16.02 -17.48 8.75
CA ARG A 130 16.95 -18.22 9.62
C ARG A 130 16.26 -19.21 10.57
N PHE A 131 15.04 -18.91 11.01
CA PHE A 131 14.32 -19.72 11.99
C PHE A 131 13.31 -20.70 11.39
N GLY A 132 13.22 -20.80 10.05
CA GLY A 132 12.37 -21.80 9.40
C GLY A 132 10.92 -21.73 9.89
N VAL A 133 10.39 -20.52 10.08
CA VAL A 133 8.98 -20.33 10.46
C VAL A 133 8.15 -20.69 9.23
N SER A 134 7.72 -21.95 9.18
CA SER A 134 6.76 -22.45 8.19
C SER A 134 5.53 -21.56 8.22
N HIS A 135 5.28 -20.86 7.11
CA HIS A 135 4.27 -19.81 6.94
C HIS A 135 2.85 -20.25 7.34
N SER A 136 2.56 -21.55 7.29
CA SER A 136 1.28 -22.14 7.67
C SER A 136 0.89 -21.98 9.15
N ARG A 137 1.83 -21.74 10.08
CA ARG A 137 1.49 -21.70 11.52
C ARG A 137 1.32 -20.30 12.10
N PHE A 138 1.75 -19.25 11.41
CA PHE A 138 1.64 -17.89 11.94
C PHE A 138 0.24 -17.29 11.74
N PHE A 139 -0.45 -17.69 10.65
CA PHE A 139 -1.78 -17.17 10.31
C PHE A 139 -2.95 -18.12 10.64
N ASP A 140 -2.67 -19.30 11.20
CA ASP A 140 -3.65 -20.21 11.80
C ASP A 140 -3.58 -20.21 13.35
N PRO A 141 -3.88 -19.11 14.07
CA PRO A 141 -3.89 -19.14 15.53
C PRO A 141 -5.00 -20.03 16.10
N LEU A 142 -5.98 -20.44 15.28
CA LEU A 142 -7.14 -21.25 15.67
C LEU A 142 -7.26 -22.59 14.93
N GLY A 143 -6.37 -22.92 13.98
CA GLY A 143 -6.45 -24.16 13.20
C GLY A 143 -7.77 -24.36 12.44
N ILE A 144 -8.52 -23.28 12.19
CA ILE A 144 -9.75 -23.33 11.40
C ILE A 144 -9.32 -23.32 9.94
N ASN A 145 -9.15 -24.53 9.41
CA ASN A 145 -9.03 -24.80 8.00
C ASN A 145 -10.33 -24.32 7.32
N PHE A 146 -10.36 -23.05 6.89
CA PHE A 146 -11.26 -22.65 5.82
C PHE A 146 -10.82 -23.50 4.64
N GLY A 147 -11.62 -24.50 4.28
CA GLY A 147 -11.31 -25.49 3.25
C GLY A 147 -11.22 -24.88 1.85
N ILE A 148 -10.24 -24.02 1.62
CA ILE A 148 -9.95 -23.37 0.33
C ILE A 148 -8.68 -23.98 -0.30
N THR A 149 -8.03 -24.96 0.36
CA THR A 149 -6.82 -25.66 -0.13
C THR A 149 -7.09 -26.77 -1.15
N SER A 150 -8.11 -26.62 -1.99
CA SER A 150 -8.39 -27.60 -3.05
C SER A 150 -8.76 -26.94 -4.36
N PHE A 151 -7.82 -26.23 -5.00
CA PHE A 151 -7.69 -26.12 -6.46
C PHE A 151 -6.25 -25.78 -6.86
#